data_AF-A0AAW2TYK5-F1
#
_entry.id   AF-A0AAW2TYK5-F1
#
_cell.length_a   1.000
_cell.length_b   1.000
_cell.length_c   1.000
_cell.angle_alpha   90.00
_cell.angle_beta   90.00
_cell.angle_gamma   90.00
#
_symmetry.space_group_name_H-M   'P 1'
#
loop_
_entity.id
_entity.type
_entity.pdbx_description
1 polymer ?
#
loop_
_entity_poly.entity_id
_entity_poly.type
_entity_poly.pdbx_seq_one_letter_code
_entity_poly.pdbx_strand_id
1 'polypeptide(L)'
;MAMAKSIRILLAIATWYDYEIWQMSIYGLKQAFRSWNTSFDEVIWDYNFIKNEYDPCVYKKISESSVAYLVLYVDDILLIGNDV
;
A
#
# COMPACT_ATOMS: atom_id res chain seq x y z
N MET A 1 19.20 -1.80 6.37
CA MET A 1 18.80 -0.86 5.29
C MET A 1 17.30 -0.94 4.90
N ALA A 2 16.49 -1.83 5.50
CA ALA A 2 15.04 -1.96 5.24
C ALA A 2 14.17 -0.95 6.01
N MET A 3 14.56 -0.58 7.24
CA MET A 3 13.75 0.26 8.15
C MET A 3 13.41 1.65 7.57
N ALA A 4 14.37 2.29 6.89
CA ALA A 4 14.15 3.61 6.28
C ALA A 4 13.22 3.57 5.05
N LYS A 5 13.20 2.46 4.31
CA LYS A 5 12.28 2.27 3.16
C LYS A 5 10.84 2.07 3.65
N SER A 6 10.64 1.30 4.73
CA SER A 6 9.33 1.13 5.37
C SER A 6 8.78 2.43 5.94
N ILE A 7 9.61 3.27 6.56
CA ILE A 7 9.19 4.59 7.07
C ILE A 7 8.72 5.50 5.94
N ARG A 8 9.39 5.51 4.77
CA ARG A 8 8.96 6.31 3.62
C ARG A 8 7.64 5.83 3.02
N ILE A 9 7.39 4.53 2.99
CA ILE A 9 6.10 3.95 2.58
C ILE A 9 4.99 4.43 3.53
N LEU A 10 5.21 4.30 4.83
CA LEU A 10 4.23 4.72 5.84
C LEU A 10 3.99 6.24 5.84
N LEU A 11 5.04 7.05 5.66
CA LEU A 11 4.92 8.50 5.52
C LEU A 11 4.19 8.89 4.24
N ALA A 12 4.47 8.23 3.11
CA ALA A 12 3.74 8.46 1.87
C ALA A 12 2.25 8.17 2.07
N ILE A 13 1.91 7.01 2.66
CA ILE A 13 0.53 6.63 2.98
C ILE A 13 -0.13 7.64 3.92
N ALA A 14 0.55 8.09 4.97
CA ALA A 14 0.02 9.06 5.93
C ALA A 14 -0.21 10.45 5.33
N THR A 15 0.77 11.00 4.60
CA THR A 15 0.63 12.29 3.91
C THR A 15 -0.46 12.26 2.85
N TRP A 16 -0.68 11.08 2.28
CA TRP A 16 -1.65 10.86 1.25
C TRP A 16 -3.06 10.68 1.85
N TYR A 17 -3.21 10.01 3.01
CA TYR A 17 -4.46 9.98 3.79
C TYR A 17 -4.91 11.39 4.18
N ASP A 18 -3.99 12.25 4.64
CA ASP A 18 -4.28 13.66 4.96
C ASP A 18 -4.71 14.47 3.73
N TYR A 19 -4.06 14.25 2.59
CA TYR A 19 -4.45 14.88 1.32
C TYR A 19 -5.83 14.42 0.85
N GLU A 20 -6.13 13.14 1.01
CA GLU A 20 -7.38 12.59 0.53
C GLU A 20 -8.56 12.90 1.44
N ILE A 21 -8.37 12.96 2.77
CA ILE A 21 -9.36 13.51 3.72
C ILE A 21 -9.77 14.92 3.29
N TRP A 22 -8.80 15.72 2.82
CA TRP A 22 -9.05 17.05 2.27
C TRP A 22 -9.91 17.02 1.01
N GLN A 23 -9.59 16.16 0.05
CA GLN A 23 -10.35 15.97 -1.20
C GLN A 23 -11.74 15.33 -0.97
N MET A 24 -11.88 14.45 0.02
CA MET A 24 -13.13 13.78 0.45
C MET A 24 -14.22 14.78 0.85
N SER A 25 -13.84 15.94 1.42
CA SER A 25 -14.80 17.01 1.77
C SER A 25 -15.49 17.61 0.55
N ILE A 26 -14.90 17.48 -0.65
CA ILE A 26 -15.34 18.16 -1.87
C ILE A 26 -16.00 17.21 -2.88
N TYR A 27 -15.50 15.96 -3.02
CA TYR A 27 -15.87 15.08 -4.15
C TYR A 27 -16.65 13.80 -3.79
N GLY A 28 -16.91 13.57 -2.49
CA GLY A 28 -17.68 12.44 -1.99
C GLY A 28 -16.85 11.16 -1.79
N LEU A 29 -17.08 10.50 -0.66
CA LEU A 29 -16.28 9.41 -0.09
C LEU A 29 -15.91 8.30 -1.10
N LYS A 30 -16.86 7.89 -1.93
CA LYS A 30 -16.69 6.75 -2.86
C LYS A 30 -15.70 7.03 -3.99
N GLN A 31 -15.60 8.28 -4.45
CA GLN A 31 -14.63 8.65 -5.49
C GLN A 31 -13.22 8.76 -4.91
N ALA A 32 -13.10 9.30 -3.70
CA ALA A 32 -11.85 9.32 -2.96
C ALA A 32 -11.30 7.89 -2.80
N PHE A 33 -12.04 6.97 -2.16
CA PHE A 33 -11.59 5.57 -1.98
C PHE A 33 -11.14 4.84 -3.27
N ARG A 34 -11.66 5.23 -4.45
CA ARG A 34 -11.18 4.66 -5.72
C ARG A 34 -9.85 5.26 -6.15
N SER A 35 -9.73 6.58 -6.04
CA SER A 35 -8.47 7.29 -6.27
C SER A 35 -7.39 6.79 -5.32
N TRP A 36 -7.74 6.58 -4.04
CA TRP A 36 -6.97 5.89 -3.03
C TRP A 36 -6.37 4.60 -3.53
N ASN A 37 -7.24 3.70 -3.94
CA ASN A 37 -6.82 2.36 -4.30
C ASN A 37 -5.91 2.36 -5.52
N THR A 38 -6.18 3.22 -6.51
CA THR A 38 -5.31 3.34 -7.69
C THR A 38 -3.94 3.90 -7.35
N SER A 39 -3.84 4.97 -6.55
CA SER A 39 -2.55 5.51 -6.13
C SER A 39 -1.77 4.54 -5.23
N PHE A 40 -2.47 3.81 -4.36
CA PHE A 40 -1.85 2.77 -3.55
C PHE A 40 -1.23 1.67 -4.43
N ASP A 41 -1.97 1.19 -5.44
CA ASP A 41 -1.49 0.20 -6.40
C ASP A 41 -0.19 0.65 -7.07
N GLU A 42 -0.14 1.89 -7.54
CA GLU A 42 1.03 2.49 -8.21
C GLU A 42 2.25 2.55 -7.28
N VAL A 43 2.06 3.02 -6.05
CA VAL A 43 3.13 3.11 -5.06
C VAL A 43 3.68 1.73 -4.74
N ILE A 44 2.81 0.76 -4.45
CA ILE A 44 3.21 -0.60 -4.10
C ILE A 44 3.92 -1.30 -5.26
N TRP A 45 3.47 -1.08 -6.49
CA TRP A 45 4.15 -1.54 -7.70
C TRP A 45 5.59 -1.00 -7.81
N ASP A 46 5.81 0.30 -7.56
CA ASP A 46 7.14 0.92 -7.55
C ASP A 46 8.07 0.30 -6.50
N TYR A 47 7.51 -0.23 -5.40
CA TYR A 47 8.26 -0.98 -4.40
C TYR A 47 8.54 -2.44 -4.78
N ASN A 48 8.24 -2.87 -6.00
CA ASN A 48 8.37 -4.24 -6.53
C ASN A 48 7.49 -5.27 -5.82
N PHE A 49 6.33 -4.83 -5.35
CA PHE A 49 5.28 -5.75 -4.93
C PHE A 49 4.38 -6.05 -6.12
N ILE A 50 4.03 -7.32 -6.26
CA ILE A 50 3.17 -7.83 -7.32
C ILE A 50 1.81 -8.11 -6.69
N LYS A 51 0.75 -7.49 -7.24
CA LYS A 51 -0.63 -7.76 -6.85
C LYS A 51 -1.00 -9.21 -7.13
N ASN A 52 -1.69 -9.86 -6.21
CA ASN A 52 -2.18 -11.22 -6.37
C ASN A 52 -3.39 -11.24 -7.32
N GLU A 53 -3.44 -12.23 -8.21
CA GLU A 53 -4.48 -12.33 -9.24
C GLU A 53 -5.84 -12.72 -8.65
N TYR A 54 -5.84 -13.58 -7.63
CA TYR A 54 -7.06 -14.07 -6.98
C TYR A 54 -7.59 -13.14 -5.88
N ASP A 55 -6.70 -12.37 -5.26
CA ASP A 55 -7.05 -11.45 -4.17
C ASP A 55 -6.35 -10.10 -4.38
N PRO A 56 -7.02 -9.11 -4.99
CA PRO A 56 -6.46 -7.79 -5.29
C PRO A 56 -5.98 -7.00 -4.08
N CYS A 57 -6.36 -7.41 -2.87
CA CYS A 57 -5.96 -6.80 -1.61
C CYS A 57 -4.62 -7.34 -1.10
N VAL A 58 -4.10 -8.42 -1.70
CA VAL A 58 -2.85 -9.08 -1.31
C VAL A 58 -1.76 -8.79 -2.34
N TYR A 59 -0.59 -8.42 -1.85
CA TYR A 59 0.60 -8.16 -2.64
C TYR A 59 1.75 -9.01 -2.13
N LYS A 60 2.56 -9.52 -3.07
CA LYS A 60 3.73 -10.33 -2.76
C LYS A 60 4.99 -9.67 -3.29
N LYS A 61 6.06 -9.75 -2.52
CA LYS A 61 7.40 -9.38 -2.94
C LYS A 61 8.34 -10.52 -2.60
N ILE A 62 9.03 -11.01 -3.62
CA ILE A 62 9.99 -12.09 -3.48
C ILE A 62 11.37 -11.48 -3.74
N SER A 63 12.28 -11.71 -2.81
CA SER A 63 13.71 -11.41 -2.94
C SER A 63 14.49 -12.72 -2.74
N GLU A 64 15.78 -12.73 -3.08
CA GLU A 64 16.59 -13.96 -3.04
C GLU A 64 16.62 -14.64 -1.67
N SER A 65 16.53 -13.86 -0.59
CA SER A 65 16.61 -14.35 0.79
C SER A 65 15.35 -14.12 1.62
N SER A 66 14.31 -13.47 1.07
CA SER A 66 13.14 -13.09 1.86
C SER A 66 11.87 -12.99 1.02
N VAL A 67 10.74 -13.29 1.65
CA VAL A 67 9.42 -13.13 1.06
C VAL A 67 8.63 -12.19 1.94
N ALA A 68 8.03 -11.15 1.34
CA ALA A 68 7.14 -10.24 2.03
C ALA A 68 5.75 -10.28 1.40
N TYR A 69 4.73 -10.24 2.26
CA TYR A 69 3.34 -10.09 1.91
C TYR A 69 2.83 -8.78 2.49
N LEU A 70 2.15 -8.00 1.67
CA LEU A 70 1.41 -6.83 2.10
C LEU A 70 -0.08 -7.11 1.86
N VAL A 71 -0.91 -6.91 2.87
CA VAL A 71 -2.35 -7.08 2.80
C VAL A 71 -3.00 -5.75 3.16
N LEU A 72 -3.87 -5.28 2.29
CA LEU A 72 -4.69 -4.10 2.51
C LEU A 72 -6.10 -4.54 2.95
N TYR A 73 -6.56 -4.07 4.10
CA TYR A 73 -7.89 -4.37 4.61
C TYR A 73 -8.60 -3.08 5.04
N VAL A 74 -9.40 -2.51 4.14
CA VAL A 74 -10.15 -1.25 4.34
C VAL A 74 -9.24 -0.10 4.77
N ASP A 75 -9.01 0.06 6.08
CA ASP A 75 -8.17 1.11 6.67
C ASP A 75 -6.85 0.59 7.24
N ASP A 76 -6.67 -0.73 7.30
CA ASP A 76 -5.49 -1.38 7.86
C ASP A 76 -4.55 -1.90 6.78
N ILE A 77 -3.24 -1.79 7.02
CA ILE A 77 -2.20 -2.37 6.18
C ILE A 77 -1.35 -3.32 7.01
N LEU A 78 -1.38 -4.59 6.64
CA LEU A 78 -0.59 -5.64 7.28
C LEU A 78 0.61 -5.98 6.39
N LEU A 79 1.82 -5.80 6.92
CA LEU A 79 3.06 -6.20 6.26
C LEU A 79 3.69 -7.37 7.02
N ILE A 80 3.76 -8.52 6.37
CA ILE A 80 4.36 -9.75 6.87
C ILE A 80 5.63 -10.02 6.07
N GLY A 81 6.75 -10.28 6.74
CA GLY A 81 7.99 -10.68 6.09
C GLY A 81 8.51 -11.97 6.73
N ASN A 82 8.98 -12.89 5.89
CA ASN A 82 9.75 -14.04 6.33
C ASN A 82 11.14 -13.97 5.69
N ASP A 83 12.17 -14.05 6.53
CA ASP A 83 13.56 -14.25 6.10
C ASP A 83 13.76 -15.76 5.98
N VAL A 84 14.28 -16.22 4.83
CA VAL A 84 14.45 -17.65 4.53
C VAL A 84 15.79 -18.15 5.07
#